data_AF-T0RBZ9-F1
#
_entry.id   AF-T0RBZ9-F1
#
_cell.length_a   1.000
_cell.length_b   1.000
_cell.length_c   1.000
_cell.angle_alpha   90.00
_cell.angle_beta   90.00
_cell.angle_gamma   90.00
#
_symmetry.space_group_name_H-M   'P 1'
#
loop_
_entity.id
_entity.type
_entity.pdbx_description
1 polymer ?
#
loop_
_entity_poly.entity_id
_entity_poly.type
_entity_poly.pdbx_seq_one_letter_code
_entity_poly.pdbx_strand_id
1 'polypeptide(L)' 'MSKKNQFDLHESRLGTTASDGHRIFLHPEDVKGFWRTKRNQFYWFLIFLYLILPWINIGGKQSILLDIGAREFTFF' A
#
# COMPACT_ATOMS: atom_id res chain seq x y z
N MET A 1 -38.92 -18.41 -11.59
CA MET A 1 -37.87 -18.43 -10.56
C MET A 1 -36.89 -17.29 -10.86
N SER A 2 -36.71 -16.34 -9.93
CA SER A 2 -35.76 -15.23 -10.11
C SER A 2 -34.32 -15.76 -10.10
N LYS A 3 -33.50 -15.35 -11.07
CA LYS A 3 -32.06 -15.70 -11.06
C LYS A 3 -31.41 -14.99 -9.88
N LYS A 4 -30.94 -15.75 -8.89
CA LYS A 4 -30.17 -15.21 -7.76
C LYS A 4 -28.85 -14.66 -8.27
N ASN A 5 -28.56 -13.40 -7.94
CA ASN A 5 -27.30 -12.75 -8.29
C ASN A 5 -26.19 -13.33 -7.39
N GLN A 6 -25.11 -13.82 -8.01
CA GLN A 6 -23.97 -14.41 -7.30
C GLN A 6 -23.22 -13.42 -6.42
N PHE A 7 -23.37 -12.11 -6.65
CA PHE A 7 -22.70 -11.04 -5.91
C PHE A 7 -23.54 -10.44 -4.78
N ASP A 8 -24.72 -11.01 -4.52
CA ASP A 8 -25.60 -10.50 -3.47
C ASP A 8 -25.05 -10.87 -2.07
N LEU A 9 -24.83 -9.87 -1.23
CA LEU A 9 -24.30 -10.06 0.13
C LEU A 9 -25.42 -10.56 1.03
N HIS A 10 -25.18 -11.65 1.75
CA HIS A 10 -26.17 -12.26 2.62
C HIS A 10 -25.86 -11.92 4.08
N GLU A 11 -26.90 -11.69 4.88
CA GLU A 11 -26.77 -11.30 6.29
C GLU A 11 -26.19 -12.42 7.16
N SER A 12 -26.51 -13.68 6.84
CA SER A 12 -26.19 -14.85 7.68
C SER A 12 -25.00 -15.69 7.20
N ARG A 13 -24.35 -15.31 6.10
CA ARG A 13 -23.21 -16.06 5.54
C ARG A 13 -22.12 -15.12 5.01
N LEU A 14 -20.89 -15.63 4.94
CA LEU A 14 -19.77 -14.88 4.39
C LEU A 14 -19.98 -14.60 2.89
N GLY A 15 -19.46 -13.46 2.42
CA GLY A 15 -19.53 -13.07 1.01
C GLY A 15 -18.82 -14.04 0.04
N THR A 16 -18.01 -14.96 0.56
CA THR A 16 -17.28 -15.99 -0.20
C THR A 16 -17.85 -17.40 -0.04
N THR A 17 -19.02 -17.56 0.59
CA THR A 17 -19.68 -18.86 0.80
C THR A 17 -20.99 -18.92 0.03
N ALA A 18 -21.18 -19.92 -0.81
CA ALA A 18 -22.44 -20.15 -1.53
C ALA A 18 -23.54 -20.69 -0.60
N SER A 19 -24.80 -20.69 -1.08
CA SER A 19 -25.95 -21.15 -0.27
C SER A 19 -25.91 -22.63 0.12
N ASP A 20 -25.18 -23.42 -0.63
CA ASP A 20 -24.91 -24.86 -0.45
C ASP A 20 -23.57 -25.12 0.25
N GLY A 21 -22.88 -24.08 0.72
CA GLY A 21 -21.70 -24.19 1.59
C GLY A 21 -20.34 -24.31 0.89
N HIS A 22 -20.29 -24.36 -0.44
CA HIS A 22 -19.00 -24.33 -1.16
C HIS A 22 -18.40 -22.91 -1.22
N ARG A 23 -17.09 -22.82 -1.47
CA ARG A 23 -16.37 -21.55 -1.54
C ARG A 23 -16.47 -20.92 -2.93
N ILE A 24 -16.82 -19.64 -2.97
CA ILE A 24 -16.77 -18.79 -4.17
C ILE A 24 -15.40 -18.11 -4.21
N PHE A 25 -14.63 -18.36 -5.27
CA PHE A 25 -13.35 -17.70 -5.49
C PHE A 25 -13.57 -16.33 -6.15
N LEU A 26 -13.04 -15.28 -5.52
CA LEU A 26 -13.01 -13.94 -6.10
C LEU A 26 -11.80 -13.85 -7.01
N HIS A 27 -12.04 -13.47 -8.27
CA HIS A 27 -10.99 -13.14 -9.23
C HIS A 27 -10.96 -11.62 -9.38
N PRO A 28 -10.23 -10.89 -8.51
CA PRO A 28 -10.15 -9.45 -8.60
C PRO A 28 -9.54 -9.06 -9.94
N GLU A 29 -10.12 -8.04 -10.56
CA GLU A 29 -9.57 -7.48 -11.79
C GLU A 29 -8.40 -6.54 -11.48
N ASP A 30 -7.39 -6.56 -12.35
CA ASP A 30 -6.28 -5.62 -12.25
C ASP A 30 -6.76 -4.18 -12.47
N VAL A 31 -6.59 -3.36 -11.43
CA VAL A 31 -6.91 -1.92 -11.52
C VAL A 31 -5.90 -1.23 -12.45
N LYS A 32 -6.36 -0.84 -13.64
CA LYS A 32 -5.58 -0.11 -14.65
C LYS A 32 -6.06 1.35 -14.74
N GLY A 33 -5.17 2.26 -15.14
CA GLY A 33 -5.53 3.65 -15.45
C GLY A 33 -4.57 4.71 -14.91
N PHE A 34 -4.84 5.96 -15.27
CA PHE A 34 -3.98 7.11 -15.01
C PHE A 34 -3.62 7.28 -13.52
N TRP A 35 -4.63 7.24 -12.64
CA TRP A 35 -4.44 7.42 -11.21
C TRP A 35 -3.63 6.30 -10.55
N ARG A 36 -3.77 5.05 -11.06
CA ARG A 36 -2.96 3.93 -10.58
C ARG A 36 -1.48 4.13 -10.94
N THR A 37 -1.20 4.55 -12.17
CA THR A 37 0.18 4.80 -12.64
C THR A 37 0.81 5.96 -11.88
N LYS A 38 0.10 7.08 -11.69
CA LYS A 38 0.58 8.22 -10.90
C LYS A 38 0.88 7.85 -9.45
N ARG A 39 0.02 7.04 -8.82
CA ARG A 39 0.27 6.51 -7.47
C ARG A 39 1.55 5.68 -7.41
N ASN A 40 1.77 4.79 -8.38
CA ASN A 40 3.00 3.99 -8.44
C ASN A 40 4.25 4.86 -8.64
N GLN A 41 4.18 5.87 -9.51
CA GLN A 41 5.28 6.82 -9.70
C GLN A 41 5.58 7.59 -8.42
N PHE A 42 4.55 8.03 -7.69
CA PHE A 42 4.70 8.72 -6.41
C PHE A 42 5.35 7.82 -5.35
N TYR A 43 4.99 6.53 -5.29
CA TYR A 43 5.65 5.57 -4.39
C TYR A 43 7.14 5.44 -4.69
N TRP A 44 7.49 5.26 -5.97
CA TRP A 44 8.89 5.21 -6.38
C TRP A 44 9.63 6.50 -6.06
N PHE A 45 9.02 7.65 -6.31
CA PHE A 45 9.58 8.95 -5.94
C PHE A 45 9.89 9.03 -4.44
N LEU A 46 8.95 8.65 -3.57
CA LEU A 46 9.16 8.66 -2.12
C LEU A 46 10.28 7.71 -1.69
N ILE A 47 10.33 6.51 -2.27
CA ILE A 47 11.41 5.54 -2.00
C ILE A 47 12.77 6.17 -2.34
N PHE A 48 12.93 6.74 -3.54
CA PHE A 48 14.18 7.38 -3.93
C PHE A 48 14.52 8.58 -3.04
N LEU A 49 13.53 9.42 -2.71
CA LEU A 49 13.72 10.56 -1.83
C LEU A 49 14.28 10.13 -0.47
N TYR A 50 13.64 9.18 0.20
CA TYR A 50 14.07 8.73 1.53
C TYR A 50 15.35 7.89 1.51
N LEU A 51 15.63 7.17 0.42
CA LEU A 51 16.90 6.46 0.28
C LEU A 51 18.07 7.43 0.08
N ILE A 52 17.87 8.52 -0.66
CA ILE A 52 18.93 9.47 -1.01
C ILE A 52 19.17 10.46 0.13
N LEU A 53 18.12 10.92 0.83
CA LEU A 53 18.21 11.91 1.90
C LEU A 53 19.39 11.67 2.86
N PRO A 54 19.55 10.52 3.54
CA PRO A 54 20.62 10.34 4.51
C PRO A 54 22.03 10.46 3.92
N TRP A 55 22.23 10.41 2.60
CA TRP A 55 23.57 10.56 2.00
C TRP A 55 23.94 12.01 1.71
N ILE A 56 22.98 12.92 1.81
CA ILE A 56 23.19 14.35 1.60
C ILE A 56 23.71 14.96 2.91
N ASN A 57 24.80 15.72 2.81
CA ASN A 57 25.32 16.51 3.93
C ASN A 57 24.93 17.97 3.79
N ILE A 58 24.31 18.53 4.81
CA ILE A 58 23.84 19.92 4.89
C ILE A 58 24.56 20.56 6.08
N GLY A 59 25.26 21.68 5.85
CA GLY A 59 25.98 22.39 6.92
C GLY A 59 27.09 21.56 7.61
N GLY A 60 27.66 20.59 6.91
CA GLY A 60 28.71 19.71 7.45
C GLY A 60 28.19 18.52 8.27
N LYS A 61 26.88 18.34 8.36
CA LYS A 61 26.24 17.19 9.02
C LYS A 61 25.39 16.40 8.04
N GLN A 62 25.23 15.11 8.31
CA GLN A 62 24.35 14.23 7.54
C GLN A 62 22.89 14.66 7.74
N SER A 63 22.11 14.75 6.65
CA SER A 63 20.74 15.30 6.73
C SER A 63 19.79 14.46 7.59
N ILE A 64 20.05 13.15 7.69
CA ILE A 64 19.37 12.26 8.64
C ILE A 64 20.47 11.49 9.38
N LEU A 65 20.81 11.97 10.57
CA LEU A 65 21.77 11.34 11.49
C LEU A 65 21.03 10.87 12.74
N LEU A 66 21.19 9.60 13.09
CA LEU A 66 20.68 9.02 14.33
C LEU A 66 21.85 8.45 15.13
N ASP A 67 22.58 9.30 15.84
CA ASP A 67 23.69 8.87 16.70
C ASP A 67 23.21 8.72 18.15
N ILE A 68 22.89 7.48 18.52
CA ILE A 68 22.43 7.15 19.88
C ILE A 68 23.58 7.26 20.89
N GLY A 69 24.82 6.98 20.47
CA GLY A 69 26.00 7.00 21.34
C GLY A 69 26.38 8.42 21.74
N ALA A 70 26.48 9.31 20.76
CA ALA A 70 26.72 10.74 20.97
C ALA A 70 25.47 11.51 21.44
N ARG A 71 24.29 10.87 21.42
CA ARG A 71 22.97 11.51 21.64
C ARG A 71 22.72 12.67 20.69
N GLU A 72 23.19 12.53 19.45
CA GLU A 72 23.03 13.53 18.40
C GLU A 72 22.03 13.05 17.36
N PHE A 73 21.03 13.88 17.10
CA PHE A 73 20.01 13.62 16.10
C PHE A 73 19.95 14.81 15.14
N THR A 74 20.15 14.56 13.85
CA THR A 74 20.02 15.57 12.80
C THR A 74 18.90 15.18 11.87
N PHE A 75 17.99 16.11 11.62
CA PHE A 75 16.92 15.99 10.63
C PHE A 75 16.86 17.30 9.84
N PHE A 76 17.22 17.19 8.56
CA PHE A 76 17.33 18.25 7.55
C PHE A 76 18.47 19.25 7.81
#